data_AF-A0A381Z2W1-F1
#
_entry.id   AF-A0A381Z2W1-F1
#
_cell.length_a   1.000
_cell.length_b   1.000
_cell.length_c   1.000
_cell.angle_alpha   90.00
_cell.angle_beta   90.00
_cell.angle_gamma   90.00
#
_symmetry.space_group_name_H-M   'P 1'
#
loop_
_entity.id
_entity.type
_entity.pdbx_description
1 polymer ?
#
loop_
_entity_poly.entity_id
_entity_poly.type
_entity_poly.pdbx_seq_one_letter_code
_entity_poly.pdbx_strand_id
1 'polypeptide(L)'
;MGVRSIICFLSEDQLPFYSGLPTGLIQYYRDAGFNVAHIPEEDYRSPPLSEEKAALAAAAFENLEKPVLVHCSAGIARTGVAIEAILASRRIDLDP
;
A
#
# COMPACT_ATOMS: atom_id res chain seq x y z
N MET A 1 11.05 9.60 10.67
CA MET A 1 9.63 9.35 10.32
C MET A 1 8.99 8.16 11.05
N GLY A 2 9.72 7.32 11.81
CA GLY A 2 9.10 6.36 12.74
C GLY A 2 8.20 5.27 12.12
N VAL A 3 8.22 5.12 10.79
CA VAL A 3 7.40 4.14 10.05
C VAL A 3 7.71 2.72 10.54
N ARG A 4 6.66 1.91 10.71
CA ARG A 4 6.75 0.50 11.13
C ARG A 4 6.27 -0.45 10.04
N SER A 5 5.30 -0.02 9.24
CA SER A 5 4.74 -0.84 8.17
C SER A 5 4.56 -0.07 6.85
N ILE A 6 4.50 -0.80 5.74
CA ILE A 6 4.35 -0.25 4.39
C ILE A 6 3.23 -0.99 3.65
N ILE A 7 2.31 -0.25 3.04
CA ILE A 7 1.39 -0.75 2.00
C ILE A 7 1.87 -0.18 0.66
N CYS A 8 2.28 -1.07 -0.25
CA CYS A 8 2.85 -0.71 -1.55
C CYS A 8 1.95 -1.18 -2.69
N PHE A 9 1.57 -0.27 -3.58
CA PHE A 9 0.72 -0.54 -4.76
C PHE A 9 1.48 -0.57 -6.09
N LEU A 10 2.82 -0.59 -6.07
CA LEU A 10 3.57 -0.74 -7.32
C LEU A 10 3.22 -2.07 -7.98
N SER A 11 2.88 -2.01 -9.26
CA SER A 11 2.67 -3.20 -10.08
C SER A 11 4.00 -3.92 -10.37
N GLU A 12 3.90 -5.18 -10.78
CA GLU A 12 5.07 -6.02 -11.04
C GLU A 12 6.01 -5.42 -12.10
N ASP A 13 5.47 -4.71 -13.10
CA ASP A 13 6.26 -4.02 -14.14
C ASP A 13 6.95 -2.74 -13.64
N GLN A 14 6.54 -2.19 -12.50
CA GLN A 14 7.18 -1.04 -11.86
C GLN A 14 8.32 -1.44 -10.91
N LEU A 15 8.32 -2.66 -10.38
CA LEU A 15 9.38 -3.15 -9.47
C LEU A 15 10.79 -3.18 -10.11
N PRO A 16 10.97 -3.52 -11.41
CA PRO A 16 12.27 -3.49 -12.08
C PRO A 16 12.98 -2.13 -12.07
N PHE A 17 12.26 -1.01 -11.89
CA PHE A 17 12.88 0.31 -11.71
C PHE A 17 13.78 0.39 -10.46
N TYR A 18 13.66 -0.58 -9.56
CA TYR A 18 14.46 -0.71 -8.34
C TYR A 18 15.43 -1.90 -8.39
N SER A 19 15.77 -2.38 -9.59
CA SER A 19 16.71 -3.50 -9.80
C SER A 19 18.13 -3.24 -9.30
N GLY A 20 18.49 -1.99 -8.97
CA GLY A 20 19.72 -1.66 -8.27
C GLY A 20 19.76 -2.11 -6.80
N LEU A 21 18.62 -2.52 -6.23
CA LEU A 21 18.56 -3.11 -4.88
C LEU A 21 18.84 -4.61 -4.96
N PRO A 22 19.70 -5.15 -4.07
CA PRO A 22 20.20 -6.54 -4.19
C PRO A 22 19.11 -7.61 -4.12
N THR A 23 18.00 -7.34 -3.45
CA THR A 23 16.87 -8.26 -3.27
C THR A 23 15.56 -7.76 -3.89
N GLY A 24 15.61 -6.64 -4.63
CA GLY A 24 14.42 -5.92 -5.09
C GLY A 24 13.73 -5.13 -3.98
N LEU A 25 12.85 -4.20 -4.35
CA LEU A 25 12.29 -3.21 -3.42
C LEU A 25 11.51 -3.81 -2.24
N ILE A 26 10.64 -4.79 -2.52
CA ILE A 26 9.76 -5.38 -1.50
C ILE A 26 10.58 -6.12 -0.45
N GLN A 27 11.57 -6.91 -0.89
CA GLN A 27 12.42 -7.63 0.06
C GLN A 27 13.36 -6.67 0.79
N TYR A 28 13.89 -5.65 0.11
CA TYR A 28 14.70 -4.61 0.74
C TYR A 28 13.96 -3.91 1.90
N TYR A 29 12.65 -3.65 1.77
CA TYR A 29 11.85 -3.13 2.87
C TYR A 29 11.74 -4.12 4.05
N ARG A 30 11.52 -5.41 3.76
CA ARG A 30 11.43 -6.44 4.81
C ARG A 30 12.76 -6.62 5.53
N ASP A 31 13.86 -6.62 4.79
CA ASP A 31 15.23 -6.72 5.32
C ASP A 31 15.57 -5.50 6.21
N ALA A 32 14.98 -4.34 5.93
CA ALA A 32 15.07 -3.14 6.75
C ALA A 32 14.17 -3.18 8.01
N GLY A 33 13.40 -4.26 8.22
CA GLY A 33 12.57 -4.47 9.40
C GLY A 33 11.15 -3.89 9.31
N PHE A 34 10.67 -3.52 8.13
CA PHE A 34 9.28 -3.10 7.94
C PHE A 34 8.36 -4.31 7.78
N ASN A 35 7.15 -4.23 8.34
CA ASN A 35 6.06 -5.10 7.92
C ASN A 35 5.53 -4.61 6.57
N VAL A 36 5.47 -5.46 5.55
CA VAL A 36 5.12 -5.03 4.18
C VAL A 36 3.92 -5.79 3.64
N ALA A 37 2.85 -5.05 3.33
CA ALA A 37 1.78 -5.51 2.46
C ALA A 37 2.03 -4.99 1.04
N HIS A 38 2.39 -5.89 0.13
CA HIS A 38 2.49 -5.57 -1.30
C HIS A 38 1.20 -5.99 -1.99
N ILE A 39 0.49 -4.99 -2.52
CA ILE A 39 -0.83 -5.14 -3.13
C ILE A 39 -0.70 -4.59 -4.57
N PRO A 40 -0.12 -5.36 -5.52
CA PRO A 40 0.16 -4.84 -6.85
C PRO A 40 -1.14 -4.46 -7.58
N GLU A 41 -1.12 -3.29 -8.22
CA GLU A 41 -2.21 -2.76 -9.04
C GLU A 41 -1.61 -1.98 -10.22
N GLU A 42 -2.13 -2.21 -11.42
CA GLU A 42 -1.64 -1.57 -12.65
C GLU A 42 -1.82 -0.04 -12.60
N ASP A 43 -0.86 0.69 -13.18
CA ASP A 43 -0.95 2.14 -13.29
C ASP A 43 -1.88 2.58 -14.42
N TYR A 44 -2.34 3.84 -14.37
CA TYR A 44 -3.17 4.47 -15.41
C TYR A 44 -4.51 3.77 -15.73
N ARG A 45 -5.09 3.07 -14.74
CA ARG A 45 -6.43 2.46 -14.84
C ARG A 45 -7.53 3.35 -14.26
N SER A 46 -8.77 3.05 -14.65
CA SER A 46 -9.98 3.64 -14.07
C SER A 46 -10.95 2.49 -13.71
N PRO A 47 -11.32 2.32 -12.42
CA PRO A 47 -10.84 3.10 -11.26
C PRO A 47 -9.32 2.91 -11.03
N PRO A 48 -8.62 3.85 -10.37
CA PRO A 48 -7.18 3.76 -10.15
C PRO A 48 -6.73 2.57 -9.31
N LEU A 49 -7.57 2.15 -8.37
CA LEU A 49 -7.39 0.96 -7.54
C LEU A 49 -8.73 0.22 -7.60
N SER A 50 -8.68 -1.08 -7.89
CA SER A 50 -9.90 -1.89 -7.90
C SER A 50 -10.52 -1.98 -6.50
N GLU A 51 -11.82 -2.24 -6.45
CA GLU A 51 -12.56 -2.34 -5.19
C GLU A 51 -12.00 -3.45 -4.28
N GLU A 52 -11.62 -4.59 -4.87
CA GLU A 52 -10.94 -5.69 -4.16
C GLU A 52 -9.64 -5.21 -3.51
N LYS A 53 -8.77 -4.52 -4.27
CA LYS A 53 -7.49 -4.03 -3.75
C LYS A 53 -7.67 -2.91 -2.72
N ALA A 54 -8.72 -2.09 -2.85
CA ALA A 54 -9.08 -1.08 -1.86
C ALA A 54 -9.53 -1.73 -0.53
N ALA A 55 -10.35 -2.78 -0.58
CA ALA A 55 -10.74 -3.56 0.59
C ALA A 55 -9.54 -4.26 1.24
N LEU A 56 -8.63 -4.82 0.44
CA LEU A 56 -7.37 -5.40 0.94
C LEU A 56 -6.49 -4.35 1.61
N ALA A 57 -6.44 -3.11 1.10
CA ALA A 57 -5.69 -2.03 1.71
C ALA A 57 -6.25 -1.65 3.09
N ALA A 58 -7.57 -1.56 3.22
CA ALA A 58 -8.24 -1.31 4.50
C ALA A 58 -7.95 -2.42 5.52
N ALA A 59 -8.11 -3.68 5.11
CA ALA A 59 -7.82 -4.84 5.94
C ALA A 59 -6.33 -4.92 6.34
N ALA A 60 -5.42 -4.66 5.40
CA ALA A 60 -3.99 -4.60 5.69
C ALA A 60 -3.67 -3.49 6.68
N PHE A 61 -4.26 -2.30 6.49
CA PHE A 61 -4.08 -1.20 7.42
C PHE A 61 -4.49 -1.62 8.83
N GLU A 62 -5.68 -2.17 9.07
CA GLU A 62 -6.10 -2.53 10.44
C GLU A 62 -5.15 -3.53 11.14
N ASN A 63 -4.53 -4.45 10.39
CA ASN A 63 -3.65 -5.47 10.95
C ASN A 63 -2.17 -5.06 11.08
N LEU A 64 -1.73 -4.03 10.36
CA LEU A 64 -0.32 -3.63 10.32
C LEU A 64 0.06 -2.71 11.49
N GLU A 65 1.28 -2.91 12.01
CA GLU A 65 1.86 -2.08 13.07
C GLU A 65 1.95 -0.61 12.63
N LYS A 66 1.44 0.30 13.45
CA LYS A 66 1.44 1.74 13.19
C LYS A 66 2.77 2.38 13.63
N PRO A 67 3.23 3.45 12.95
CA PRO A 67 2.65 4.12 11.79
C PRO A 67 2.86 3.36 10.45
N VAL A 68 1.86 3.42 9.57
CA VAL A 68 1.89 2.80 8.22
C VAL A 68 2.15 3.85 7.16
N LEU A 69 3.11 3.60 6.28
CA LEU A 69 3.30 4.33 5.02
C LEU A 69 2.47 3.66 3.92
N VAL A 70 1.67 4.43 3.19
CA VAL A 70 0.87 3.95 2.05
C VAL A 70 1.36 4.65 0.79
N HIS A 71 1.79 3.92 -0.25
CA HIS A 71 2.28 4.55 -1.48
C HIS A 71 2.06 3.71 -2.75
N CYS A 72 2.04 4.40 -3.88
CA CYS A 72 2.20 3.84 -5.22
C CYS A 72 3.48 4.43 -5.85
N SER A 73 3.50 4.74 -7.15
CA SER A 73 4.63 5.46 -7.76
C SER A 73 4.67 6.93 -7.34
N ALA A 74 3.61 7.70 -7.64
CA ALA A 74 3.57 9.15 -7.38
C ALA A 74 2.83 9.53 -6.07
N GLY A 75 2.17 8.57 -5.41
CA GLY A 75 1.38 8.83 -4.20
C GLY A 75 0.05 9.57 -4.44
N ILE A 76 -0.43 9.63 -5.69
CA ILE A 76 -1.61 10.41 -6.06
C ILE A 76 -2.86 9.53 -6.22
N ALA A 77 -2.92 8.69 -7.26
CA ALA A 77 -4.17 8.03 -7.67
C ALA A 77 -4.51 6.78 -6.82
N ARG A 78 -3.77 5.67 -7.00
CA ARG A 78 -3.94 4.43 -6.20
C ARG A 78 -3.90 4.69 -4.70
N THR A 79 -2.93 5.52 -4.27
CA THR A 79 -2.81 5.94 -2.87
C THR A 79 -4.05 6.69 -2.37
N GLY A 80 -4.58 7.65 -3.13
CA GLY A 80 -5.78 8.38 -2.75
C GLY A 80 -6.97 7.46 -2.49
N VAL A 81 -7.26 6.55 -3.43
CA VAL A 81 -8.35 5.57 -3.29
C VAL A 81 -8.15 4.66 -2.08
N ALA A 82 -6.91 4.20 -1.84
CA ALA A 82 -6.61 3.38 -0.68
C ALA A 82 -6.86 4.12 0.66
N ILE A 83 -6.47 5.40 0.74
CA ILE A 83 -6.71 6.22 1.93
C ILE A 83 -8.21 6.44 2.14
N GLU A 84 -8.99 6.69 1.08
CA GLU A 84 -10.45 6.81 1.16
C GLU A 84 -11.08 5.52 1.71
N ALA A 85 -10.66 4.35 1.22
CA ALA A 85 -11.14 3.07 1.72
C ALA A 85 -10.80 2.82 3.20
N ILE A 86 -9.56 3.12 3.61
CA ILE A 86 -9.11 3.02 5.02
C ILE A 86 -9.92 3.95 5.93
N LEU A 87 -10.22 5.18 5.48
CA LEU A 87 -11.02 6.12 6.26
C LEU A 87 -12.49 5.69 6.32
N ALA A 88 -13.03 5.13 5.24
CA ALA A 88 -14.40 4.64 5.18
C ALA A 88 -14.62 3.43 6.10
N SER A 89 -13.69 2.45 6.11
CA SER A 89 -13.80 1.28 6.99
C SER A 89 -13.83 1.68 8.46
N ARG A 90 -13.05 2.69 8.84
CA ARG A 90 -13.03 3.22 10.21
C ARG A 90 -14.27 4.01 10.60
N ARG A 91 -15.01 4.59 9.65
CA ARG A 91 -16.29 5.25 9.96
C ARG A 91 -17.36 4.22 10.33
N ILE A 92 -17.38 3.08 9.66
CA ILE A 92 -18.28 1.97 9.98
C ILE A 92 -18.02 1.46 11.41
N ASP A 93 -16.76 1.37 11.82
CA ASP A 93 -16.40 0.93 13.18
C ASP A 93 -16.72 1.97 14.28
N LEU A 94 -17.00 3.23 13.91
CA LEU A 94 -17.27 4.33 14.85
C LEU A 94 -18.76 4.70 14.95
N ASP A 95 -19.61 4.19 14.06
CA ASP A 95 -21.07 4.32 14.17
C ASP A 95 -21.64 3.09 14.93
N PRO A 96 -22.10 3.26 16.19
CA PRO A 96 -22.61 2.18 17.03
C PRO A 96 -23.98 1.62 16.61
#